data_AF-A0A3A3FNX2-F1
#
_entry.id   AF-A0A3A3FNX2-F1
#
_cell.length_a   1.000
_cell.length_b   1.000
_cell.length_c   1.000
_cell.angle_alpha   90.00
_cell.angle_beta   90.00
_cell.angle_gamma   90.00
#
_symmetry.space_group_name_H-M   'P 1'
#
loop_
_entity.id
_entity.type
_entity.pdbx_description
1 polymer ?
#
loop_
_entity_poly.entity_id
_entity_poly.type
_entity_poly.pdbx_seq_one_letter_code
_entity_poly.pdbx_strand_id
1 'polypeptide(L)' 'MASFSSLWLPKHAPERTPLDTLWGQGKDAICANKQYTSIDEQIASLIDYVTGPSNAKTLQTSGVLSEDF' A
#
# COMPACT_ATOMS: atom_id res chain seq x y z
N MET A 1 -11.60 -2.52 -24.12
CA MET A 1 -10.27 -1.91 -24.34
C MET A 1 -10.07 -0.87 -23.25
N ALA A 2 -9.18 -1.09 -22.29
CA ALA A 2 -8.93 -0.12 -21.23
C ALA A 2 -8.09 1.04 -21.79
N SER A 3 -8.56 2.27 -21.62
CA SER A 3 -7.79 3.48 -21.96
C SER A 3 -6.89 3.81 -20.77
N PHE A 4 -5.58 3.91 -20.99
CA PHE A 4 -4.62 4.29 -19.96
C PHE A 4 -4.30 5.78 -20.09
N SER A 5 -4.80 6.59 -19.17
CA SER A 5 -4.37 7.99 -18.99
C SER A 5 -3.28 8.05 -17.92
N SER A 6 -2.22 8.82 -18.17
CA SER A 6 -1.24 9.13 -17.12
C SER A 6 -1.87 10.12 -16.15
N LEU A 7 -2.04 9.70 -14.89
CA LEU A 7 -2.45 10.58 -13.80
C LEU A 7 -1.25 11.45 -13.40
N TRP A 8 -1.38 12.77 -13.48
CA TRP A 8 -0.37 13.66 -12.95
C TRP A 8 -0.48 13.71 -11.43
N LEU A 9 0.55 13.23 -10.74
CA LEU A 9 0.66 13.30 -9.29
C LEU A 9 1.56 14.48 -8.90
N PRO A 10 1.22 15.25 -7.85
CA PRO A 10 2.09 16.30 -7.32
C PRO A 10 3.46 15.72 -6.96
N LYS A 11 4.53 16.43 -7.31
CA LYS A 11 5.89 16.06 -6.92
C LYS A 11 5.99 16.09 -5.39
N HIS A 12 6.38 14.95 -4.80
CA HIS A 12 6.61 14.76 -3.35
C HIS A 12 5.36 14.75 -2.45
N ALA A 13 4.29 14.08 -2.88
CA ALA A 13 3.14 13.79 -2.02
C ALA A 13 2.94 12.27 -1.88
N PRO A 14 3.82 11.55 -1.15
CA PRO A 14 3.67 10.11 -0.92
C PRO A 14 2.33 9.76 -0.26
N GLU A 15 1.76 10.66 0.55
CA GLU A 15 0.42 10.55 1.11
C GLU A 15 -0.71 10.60 0.07
N ARG A 16 -0.45 11.16 -1.11
CA ARG A 16 -1.40 11.28 -2.22
C ARG A 16 -1.29 10.15 -3.24
N THR A 17 -0.26 9.29 -3.14
CA THR A 17 -0.17 8.10 -3.98
C THR A 17 -0.69 6.90 -3.20
N PRO A 18 -1.82 6.29 -3.62
CA PRO A 18 -2.41 5.14 -2.93
C PRO A 18 -1.44 3.98 -2.68
N LEU A 19 -0.56 3.75 -3.65
CA LEU A 19 0.44 2.70 -3.58
C LEU A 19 1.53 3.01 -2.55
N ASP A 20 2.00 4.25 -2.46
CA ASP A 20 3.01 4.65 -1.48
C ASP A 20 2.45 4.59 -0.06
N THR A 21 1.19 5.00 0.13
CA THR A 21 0.47 4.87 1.41
C THR A 21 0.32 3.41 1.83
N LEU A 22 -0.14 2.54 0.93
CA LEU A 22 -0.27 1.10 1.21
C LEU A 22 1.08 0.45 1.52
N TRP A 23 2.12 0.86 0.80
CA TRP A 23 3.49 0.40 1.01
C TRP A 23 4.06 0.84 2.37
N GLY A 24 3.82 2.09 2.77
CA GLY A 24 4.21 2.61 4.08
C GLY A 24 3.55 1.81 5.22
N GLN A 25 2.24 1.61 5.13
CA GLN A 25 1.48 0.82 6.12
C GLN A 25 1.96 -0.62 6.22
N GLY A 26 2.25 -1.27 5.09
CA GLY A 26 2.80 -2.62 5.07
C GLY A 26 4.16 -2.70 5.76
N LYS A 27 5.03 -1.71 5.53
CA LYS A 27 6.32 -1.64 6.22
C LYS A 27 6.18 -1.40 7.72
N ASP A 28 5.29 -0.52 8.14
CA ASP A 28 5.07 -0.25 9.57
C ASP A 28 4.48 -1.48 10.27
N ALA A 29 3.58 -2.19 9.61
CA ALA A 29 2.94 -3.37 10.17
C ALA A 29 3.85 -4.60 10.21
N ILE A 30 4.71 -4.79 9.20
CA ILE A 30 5.48 -6.03 9.00
C ILE A 30 6.95 -5.83 9.27
N CYS A 31 7.56 -4.73 8.84
CA CYS A 31 9.02 -4.54 8.92
C CYS A 31 9.46 -3.80 10.20
N ALA A 32 8.66 -2.85 10.69
CA ALA A 32 9.06 -2.04 11.84
C ALA A 32 9.10 -2.88 13.13
N ASN A 33 10.27 -2.94 13.76
CA ASN A 33 10.50 -3.60 15.06
C ASN A 33 10.14 -5.10 15.11
N LYS A 34 10.15 -5.78 13.96
CA LYS A 34 9.93 -7.22 13.86
C LYS A 34 11.15 -7.88 13.24
N GLN A 35 11.63 -8.94 13.89
CA GLN A 35 12.70 -9.76 13.37
C GLN A 35 12.11 -11.09 12.91
N TYR A 36 12.33 -11.42 11.64
CA TYR A 36 11.91 -12.67 11.03
C TYR A 36 13.07 -13.65 10.97
N THR A 37 12.76 -14.94 10.86
CA THR A 37 13.76 -16.00 10.78
C THR A 37 14.48 -15.98 9.44
N SER A 38 13.78 -15.57 8.37
CA SER A 38 14.34 -15.37 7.04
C SER A 38 13.66 -14.21 6.30
N ILE A 39 14.31 -13.74 5.24
CA ILE A 39 13.74 -12.74 4.34
C ILE A 39 12.48 -13.26 3.64
N ASP A 40 12.42 -14.55 3.31
CA ASP A 40 11.27 -15.17 2.65
C ASP A 40 10.03 -15.13 3.54
N GLU A 41 10.19 -15.37 4.84
CA GLU A 41 9.11 -15.30 5.83
C GLU A 41 8.56 -13.86 5.96
N GLN A 42 9.45 -12.88 5.94
CA GLN A 42 9.07 -11.46 5.96
C GLN A 42 8.32 -11.08 4.68
N ILE A 43 8.78 -11.54 3.52
CA ILE A 43 8.13 -11.28 2.22
C ILE A 43 6.74 -11.90 2.19
N ALA A 44 6.60 -13.16 2.61
CA ALA A 44 5.30 -13.83 2.68
C ALA A 44 4.31 -13.07 3.57
N SER A 45 4.76 -12.64 4.75
CA SER A 45 3.95 -11.84 5.68
C SER A 45 3.52 -10.50 5.08
N LEU A 46 4.38 -9.86 4.29
CA LEU A 46 4.07 -8.60 3.61
C LEU A 46 3.06 -8.80 2.47
N ILE A 47 3.21 -9.87 1.69
CA ILE A 47 2.25 -10.23 0.63
C ILE A 47 0.88 -10.50 1.23
N ASP A 48 0.81 -11.30 2.30
CA ASP A 48 -0.46 -11.58 3.00
C ASP A 48 -1.09 -10.30 3.55
N TYR A 49 -0.28 -9.38 4.08
CA TYR A 49 -0.78 -8.08 4.55
C TYR A 49 -1.37 -7.22 3.43
N VAL A 50 -0.70 -7.17 2.27
CA VAL A 50 -1.12 -6.32 1.14
C VAL A 50 -2.30 -6.93 0.37
N THR A 51 -2.40 -8.26 0.32
CA THR A 51 -3.42 -9.00 -0.44
C THR A 51 -4.62 -9.48 0.39
N GLY A 52 -4.46 -9.56 1.72
CA GLY A 52 -5.49 -9.99 2.66
C GLY A 52 -6.69 -9.03 2.86
N PRO A 53 -6.58 -7.70 2.70
CA PRO A 53 -7.74 -6.82 2.80
C PRO A 53 -8.66 -7.00 1.59
N SER A 54 -9.98 -6.95 1.79
CA SER A 54 -10.92 -6.87 0.68
C SER A 54 -10.65 -5.60 -0.14
N ASN A 55 -10.90 -5.64 -1.46
CA ASN A 55 -10.66 -4.51 -2.37
C ASN A 55 -11.20 -3.18 -1.82
N ALA A 56 -12.36 -3.19 -1.16
CA ALA A 56 -12.95 -2.00 -0.54
C ALA A 56 -12.11 -1.45 0.63
N LYS A 57 -11.58 -2.32 1.48
CA LYS A 57 -10.69 -1.96 2.58
C LYS A 57 -9.36 -1.45 2.04
N THR A 58 -8.82 -2.04 0.98
CA THR A 58 -7.60 -1.54 0.31
C THR A 58 -7.82 -0.14 -0.26
N LEU A 59 -8.95 0.11 -0.94
CA LEU A 59 -9.29 1.44 -1.48
C LEU A 59 -9.46 2.49 -0.38
N GLN A 60 -10.05 2.12 0.77
CA GLN A 60 -10.18 3.04 1.90
C GLN A 60 -8.83 3.33 2.56
N THR A 61 -8.02 2.29 2.79
CA THR A 61 -6.74 2.43 3.53
C THR A 61 -5.65 3.11 2.69
N SER A 62 -5.74 2.96 1.35
CA SER A 62 -4.88 3.65 0.39
C SER A 62 -5.30 5.10 0.11
N GLY A 63 -6.35 5.60 0.76
CA GLY A 63 -6.80 6.99 0.62
C GLY A 63 -7.57 7.28 -0.66
N VAL A 64 -7.79 6.29 -1.54
CA VAL A 64 -8.58 6.45 -2.79
C VAL A 64 -10.03 6.86 -2.51
N LEU A 65 -10.58 6.42 -1.37
CA LEU A 65 -11.93 6.78 -0.93
C LEU A 65 -11.95 7.96 0.05
N SER A 66 -10.83 8.64 0.26
CA SER A 66 -10.79 9.86 1.06
C SER A 66 -11.57 10.97 0.34
N GLU A 67 -12.28 11.81 1.08
CA GLU A 67 -12.99 12.97 0.52
C GLU A 67 -12.02 13.97 -0.15
N ASP A 68 -10.72 13.88 0.20
CA ASP A 68 -9.64 14.74 -0.28
C ASP A 68 -8.75 14.11 -1.39
N PHE A 69 -9.15 12.97 -1.98
CA PHE A 69 -8.36 12.26 -3.01
C PHE A 69 -8.35 12.95 -4.38
#